data_AF-A0A7C5J0J7-F1
#
_entry.id   AF-A0A7C5J0J7-F1
#
_cell.length_a   1.000
_cell.length_b   1.000
_cell.length_c   1.000
_cell.angle_alpha   90.00
_cell.angle_beta   90.00
_cell.angle_gamma   90.00
#
_symmetry.space_group_name_H-M   'P 1'
#
loop_
_entity.id
_entity.type
_entity.pdbx_description
1 polymer ?
#
loop_
_entity_poly.entity_id
_entity_poly.type
_entity_poly.pdbx_seq_one_letter_code
_entity_poly.pdbx_strand_id
1 'polypeptide(L)'
;CSGSPSVCTPICGDGMILGGEGCDDGDASSGDGCSNTCQVEPGWTCVGEPSMCFTTCGDGIIAGAEQCDDAGMLDGDGCSAACNVEPGWTCSGEPSSCDTICGDGLIVGAEACDDANAAPGDGCSGQCVVEYGWTCDGEPSSCFTVCGDGLIANVEECDDANMADGDGCSGSCDIEEGYSCTGEPSVCTPGCGDGIVAGSEECDDGNLEDGDGCSSTCQEEPMGTGGGGMGGAGGMGGGGGMDGDGGMGGASTAGDDGSDQDTWLVGRGCACTAPGGRRRGGPWALLLLLPLFAWRRRR
;
A
#
# COMPACT_ATOMS: atom_id res chain seq x y z
N CYS A 1 63.63 -32.68 9.94
CA CYS A 1 64.81 -32.51 10.81
C CYS A 1 66.10 -32.61 10.01
N SER A 2 66.87 -31.54 9.90
CA SER A 2 68.24 -31.56 9.36
C SER A 2 69.18 -30.84 10.34
N GLY A 3 70.41 -31.37 10.52
CA GLY A 3 71.42 -30.82 11.43
C GLY A 3 71.41 -31.38 12.87
N SER A 4 72.52 -31.21 13.58
CA SER A 4 72.70 -31.54 15.01
C SER A 4 73.18 -30.28 15.75
N PRO A 5 72.42 -29.75 16.74
CA PRO A 5 71.12 -30.21 17.22
C PRO A 5 70.04 -30.07 16.14
N SER A 6 69.08 -31.00 16.12
CA SER A 6 67.96 -30.99 15.19
C SER A 6 67.06 -29.80 15.47
N VAL A 7 67.05 -28.84 14.56
CA VAL A 7 66.11 -27.70 14.59
C VAL A 7 64.80 -28.18 13.96
N CYS A 8 63.72 -28.09 14.73
CA CYS A 8 62.36 -28.19 14.18
C CYS A 8 61.99 -26.80 13.67
N THR A 9 61.86 -26.67 12.35
CA THR A 9 61.28 -25.48 11.74
C THR A 9 59.77 -25.75 11.63
N PRO A 10 58.90 -24.85 12.14
CA PRO A 10 57.46 -24.96 11.92
C PRO A 10 57.17 -24.91 10.42
N ILE A 11 56.21 -25.73 9.97
CA ILE A 11 55.80 -25.83 8.57
C ILE A 11 54.32 -25.50 8.54
N CYS A 12 54.01 -24.34 7.98
CA CYS A 12 52.62 -23.97 7.82
C CYS A 12 51.91 -24.87 6.81
N GLY A 13 50.75 -25.39 7.22
CA GLY A 13 49.90 -26.28 6.44
C GLY A 13 50.21 -27.76 6.63
N ASP A 14 50.85 -28.14 7.74
CA ASP A 14 51.10 -29.55 8.08
C ASP A 14 50.06 -30.13 9.07
N GLY A 15 49.10 -29.30 9.49
CA GLY A 15 48.01 -29.61 10.39
C GLY A 15 48.40 -29.60 11.87
N MET A 16 49.61 -29.15 12.22
CA MET A 16 50.09 -29.08 13.61
C MET A 16 50.48 -27.65 13.97
N ILE A 17 49.97 -27.14 15.09
CA ILE A 17 50.31 -25.80 15.57
C ILE A 17 51.63 -25.87 16.37
N LEU A 18 52.74 -25.47 15.75
CA LEU A 18 54.08 -25.52 16.31
C LEU A 18 54.75 -24.14 16.38
N GLY A 19 55.42 -23.87 17.50
CA GLY A 19 56.22 -22.65 17.65
C GLY A 19 55.38 -21.38 17.75
N GLY A 20 55.41 -20.53 16.71
CA GLY A 20 54.77 -19.21 16.68
C GLY A 20 53.52 -19.13 15.79
N GLU A 21 52.99 -20.27 15.37
CA GLU A 21 51.78 -20.38 14.57
C GLU A 21 50.55 -20.04 15.42
N GLY A 22 49.64 -19.24 14.86
CA GLY A 22 48.35 -18.91 15.46
C GLY A 22 47.22 -19.88 15.04
N CYS A 23 47.42 -20.58 13.92
CA CYS A 23 46.54 -21.61 13.36
C CYS A 23 47.37 -22.49 12.40
N ASP A 24 46.85 -23.66 12.04
CA ASP A 24 47.33 -24.49 10.92
C ASP A 24 46.17 -25.40 10.49
N ASP A 25 45.52 -25.08 9.37
CA ASP A 25 44.35 -25.79 8.83
C ASP A 25 44.69 -26.91 7.85
N GLY A 26 45.98 -27.26 7.75
CA GLY A 26 46.46 -28.38 6.95
C GLY A 26 46.73 -28.03 5.48
N ASP A 27 46.72 -26.74 5.12
CA ASP A 27 47.34 -26.26 3.90
C ASP A 27 47.93 -24.84 4.04
N ALA A 28 48.46 -24.28 2.96
CA ALA A 28 49.13 -22.97 2.97
C ALA A 28 48.41 -21.96 2.07
N SER A 29 47.09 -22.14 1.91
CA SER A 29 46.23 -21.22 1.19
C SER A 29 45.94 -20.00 2.07
N SER A 30 45.16 -19.06 1.56
CA SER A 30 44.73 -17.89 2.33
C SER A 30 43.31 -17.59 1.88
N GLY A 31 42.50 -17.00 2.75
CA GLY A 31 41.07 -16.78 2.56
C GLY A 31 40.16 -17.91 3.08
N ASP A 32 40.72 -18.88 3.80
CA ASP A 32 40.05 -19.97 4.51
C ASP A 32 40.15 -19.85 6.04
N GLY A 33 40.73 -18.73 6.52
CA GLY A 33 40.85 -18.39 7.92
C GLY A 33 42.22 -18.64 8.53
N CYS A 34 43.09 -19.42 7.86
CA CYS A 34 44.50 -19.54 8.22
C CYS A 34 45.40 -19.13 7.07
N SER A 35 46.11 -18.00 7.22
CA SER A 35 46.97 -17.50 6.15
C SER A 35 48.14 -18.45 5.83
N ASN A 36 48.79 -18.24 4.68
CA ASN A 36 50.00 -18.96 4.28
C ASN A 36 51.22 -18.77 5.22
N THR A 37 51.08 -17.94 6.24
CA THR A 37 52.06 -17.72 7.32
C THR A 37 51.59 -18.25 8.67
N CYS A 38 50.52 -19.05 8.68
CA CYS A 38 49.90 -19.67 9.83
C CYS A 38 49.52 -18.66 10.91
N GLN A 39 48.95 -17.54 10.45
CA GLN A 39 48.31 -16.52 11.26
C GLN A 39 46.81 -16.53 10.95
N VAL A 40 45.99 -16.43 12.00
CA VAL A 40 44.53 -16.33 11.86
C VAL A 40 44.22 -15.07 11.05
N GLU A 41 43.35 -15.22 10.05
CA GLU A 41 42.97 -14.14 9.16
C GLU A 41 41.92 -13.21 9.82
N PRO A 42 41.87 -11.91 9.46
CA PRO A 42 40.84 -11.01 9.98
C PRO A 42 39.43 -11.49 9.64
N GLY A 43 38.48 -11.41 10.58
CA GLY A 43 37.13 -11.95 10.40
C GLY A 43 36.99 -13.44 10.74
N TRP A 44 38.08 -14.12 11.13
CA TRP A 44 38.05 -15.57 11.37
C TRP A 44 38.39 -15.94 12.82
N THR A 45 37.73 -16.99 13.29
CA THR A 45 38.07 -17.68 14.53
C THR A 45 38.47 -19.11 14.18
N CYS A 46 39.69 -19.50 14.55
CA CYS A 46 40.22 -20.84 14.34
C CYS A 46 40.33 -21.61 15.65
N VAL A 47 39.91 -22.88 15.67
CA VAL A 47 40.00 -23.76 16.85
C VAL A 47 40.45 -25.16 16.46
N GLY A 48 41.18 -25.84 17.36
CA GLY A 48 41.62 -27.23 17.17
C GLY A 48 42.98 -27.37 16.46
N GLU A 49 43.40 -28.63 16.28
CA GLU A 49 44.63 -29.03 15.60
C GLU A 49 44.35 -30.35 14.82
N PRO A 50 44.28 -30.33 13.48
CA PRO A 50 44.35 -29.16 12.59
C PRO A 50 43.27 -28.11 12.90
N SER A 51 43.58 -26.85 12.66
CA SER A 51 42.67 -25.72 12.87
C SER A 51 41.45 -25.84 11.97
N MET A 52 40.27 -25.69 12.56
CA MET A 52 39.02 -25.46 11.85
C MET A 52 38.66 -23.99 12.03
N CYS A 53 38.62 -23.25 10.93
CA CYS A 53 38.34 -21.83 10.92
C CYS A 53 36.90 -21.57 10.48
N PHE A 54 36.24 -20.62 11.13
CA PHE A 54 34.90 -20.14 10.81
C PHE A 54 34.87 -18.62 10.89
N THR A 55 33.99 -18.00 10.11
CA THR A 55 33.86 -16.53 10.07
C THR A 55 33.16 -16.02 11.33
N THR A 56 33.42 -14.77 11.69
CA THR A 56 32.98 -14.14 12.94
C THR A 56 31.97 -13.05 12.62
N CYS A 57 30.71 -13.43 12.54
CA CYS A 57 29.64 -12.49 12.26
C CYS A 57 29.49 -11.42 13.36
N GLY A 58 29.36 -10.16 12.94
CA GLY A 58 29.16 -8.99 13.78
C GLY A 58 30.45 -8.30 14.20
N ASP A 59 31.57 -8.59 13.53
CA ASP A 59 32.86 -7.94 13.80
C ASP A 59 33.17 -6.78 12.82
N GLY A 60 32.29 -6.56 11.86
CA GLY A 60 32.34 -5.51 10.86
C GLY A 60 33.22 -5.85 9.65
N ILE A 61 33.64 -7.11 9.48
CA ILE A 61 34.47 -7.58 8.37
C ILE A 61 33.70 -8.63 7.59
N ILE A 62 33.60 -8.50 6.26
CA ILE A 62 32.96 -9.53 5.43
C ILE A 62 34.01 -10.59 5.08
N ALA A 63 33.97 -11.72 5.76
CA ALA A 63 34.89 -12.84 5.57
C ALA A 63 34.19 -14.08 5.00
N GLY A 64 34.94 -14.88 4.22
CA GLY A 64 34.49 -16.19 3.76
C GLY A 64 33.15 -16.18 3.00
N ALA A 65 32.11 -16.72 3.63
CA ALA A 65 30.77 -16.90 3.04
C ALA A 65 29.75 -15.83 3.46
N GLU A 66 30.16 -14.84 4.24
CA GLU A 66 29.30 -13.76 4.70
C GLU A 66 28.81 -12.90 3.52
N GLN A 67 27.54 -12.52 3.56
CA GLN A 67 26.92 -11.64 2.56
C GLN A 67 26.91 -10.18 3.02
N CYS A 68 26.96 -9.96 4.32
CA CYS A 68 27.02 -8.67 5.01
C CYS A 68 27.66 -8.89 6.39
N ASP A 69 28.15 -7.81 7.00
CA ASP A 69 28.50 -7.74 8.42
C ASP A 69 28.38 -6.29 8.89
N ASP A 70 27.32 -5.95 9.62
CA ASP A 70 26.99 -4.60 10.07
C ASP A 70 27.60 -4.23 11.45
N ALA A 71 28.60 -5.01 11.90
CA ALA A 71 29.18 -4.93 13.23
C ALA A 71 28.15 -5.18 14.37
N GLY A 72 27.10 -5.95 14.06
CA GLY A 72 26.02 -6.35 14.94
C GLY A 72 25.66 -7.83 14.79
N MET A 73 24.73 -8.28 15.63
CA MET A 73 24.10 -9.61 15.52
C MET A 73 22.61 -9.50 15.81
N LEU A 74 22.01 -8.32 15.58
CA LEU A 74 20.60 -8.11 15.78
C LEU A 74 19.90 -8.47 14.47
N ASP A 75 18.85 -9.30 14.53
CA ASP A 75 18.03 -9.53 13.35
C ASP A 75 17.05 -8.35 13.15
N GLY A 76 16.72 -8.03 11.91
CA GLY A 76 15.76 -6.99 11.53
C GLY A 76 16.38 -5.62 11.23
N ASP A 77 17.70 -5.52 11.10
CA ASP A 77 18.44 -4.32 10.68
C ASP A 77 19.09 -4.46 9.29
N GLY A 78 18.78 -5.55 8.58
CA GLY A 78 19.25 -5.84 7.24
C GLY A 78 20.39 -6.84 7.17
N CYS A 79 21.12 -7.08 8.27
CA CYS A 79 22.13 -8.13 8.35
C CYS A 79 21.85 -9.09 9.50
N SER A 80 21.35 -10.28 9.15
CA SER A 80 20.98 -11.28 10.17
C SER A 80 22.16 -11.68 11.06
N ALA A 81 21.87 -12.27 12.23
CA ALA A 81 22.89 -12.82 13.14
C ALA A 81 23.74 -13.97 12.54
N ALA A 82 23.43 -14.41 11.32
CA ALA A 82 24.19 -15.38 10.53
C ALA A 82 24.90 -14.74 9.32
N CYS A 83 24.99 -13.41 9.27
CA CYS A 83 25.64 -12.62 8.22
C CYS A 83 25.10 -12.90 6.81
N ASN A 84 23.79 -13.17 6.73
CA ASN A 84 23.04 -13.17 5.49
C ASN A 84 22.24 -11.87 5.39
N VAL A 85 22.16 -11.31 4.18
CA VAL A 85 21.31 -10.14 3.91
C VAL A 85 19.85 -10.54 4.11
N GLU A 86 19.12 -9.74 4.88
CA GLU A 86 17.72 -10.02 5.20
C GLU A 86 16.79 -9.70 4.02
N PRO A 87 15.63 -10.37 3.90
CA PRO A 87 14.64 -10.04 2.88
C PRO A 87 14.14 -8.60 3.01
N GLY A 88 14.04 -7.87 1.91
CA GLY A 88 13.67 -6.44 1.93
C GLY A 88 14.82 -5.48 2.16
N TRP A 89 16.07 -5.96 2.17
CA TRP A 89 17.25 -5.13 2.43
C TRP A 89 18.31 -5.26 1.36
N THR A 90 19.04 -4.17 1.15
CA THR A 90 20.28 -4.13 0.39
C THR A 90 21.40 -3.63 1.28
N CYS A 91 22.49 -4.38 1.37
CA CYS A 91 23.64 -4.03 2.20
C CYS A 91 24.86 -3.70 1.34
N SER A 92 25.65 -2.70 1.75
CA SER A 92 26.90 -2.34 1.07
C SER A 92 27.94 -1.80 2.04
N GLY A 93 29.22 -1.96 1.70
CA GLY A 93 30.34 -1.50 2.54
C GLY A 93 30.86 -2.55 3.52
N GLU A 94 31.93 -2.18 4.23
CA GLU A 94 32.57 -2.95 5.31
C GLU A 94 33.01 -1.97 6.41
N PRO A 95 32.35 -1.94 7.58
CA PRO A 95 31.13 -2.69 7.94
C PRO A 95 29.96 -2.38 7.00
N SER A 96 29.07 -3.35 6.83
CA SER A 96 27.86 -3.23 6.02
C SER A 96 26.92 -2.16 6.56
N SER A 97 26.46 -1.29 5.67
CA SER A 97 25.32 -0.41 5.88
C SER A 97 24.16 -0.96 5.06
N CYS A 98 23.04 -1.23 5.72
CA CYS A 98 21.86 -1.80 5.09
C CYS A 98 20.74 -0.77 4.99
N ASP A 99 20.14 -0.70 3.81
CA ASP A 99 18.98 0.15 3.50
C ASP A 99 17.83 -0.76 3.05
N THR A 100 16.58 -0.35 3.33
CA THR A 100 15.40 -1.10 2.88
C THR A 100 15.18 -0.92 1.37
N ILE A 101 14.55 -1.91 0.73
CA ILE A 101 14.29 -1.91 -0.71
C ILE A 101 12.85 -1.46 -0.95
N CYS A 102 12.69 -0.18 -1.26
CA CYS A 102 11.37 0.34 -1.57
C CYS A 102 10.82 -0.19 -2.91
N GLY A 103 9.58 -0.68 -2.88
CA GLY A 103 8.82 -1.19 -4.00
C GLY A 103 8.96 -2.69 -4.21
N ASP A 104 9.39 -3.45 -3.19
CA ASP A 104 9.51 -4.90 -3.26
C ASP A 104 8.29 -5.65 -2.66
N GLY A 105 7.35 -4.90 -2.09
CA GLY A 105 6.10 -5.37 -1.51
C GLY A 105 6.22 -5.80 -0.05
N LEU A 106 7.36 -5.59 0.60
CA LEU A 106 7.59 -5.88 2.02
C LEU A 106 7.61 -4.56 2.81
N ILE A 107 7.16 -4.59 4.06
CA ILE A 107 7.30 -3.44 4.97
C ILE A 107 8.26 -3.84 6.08
N VAL A 108 9.53 -3.46 5.92
CA VAL A 108 10.62 -3.78 6.85
C VAL A 108 11.31 -2.52 7.36
N GLY A 109 12.02 -2.65 8.48
CA GLY A 109 12.83 -1.55 9.02
C GLY A 109 12.04 -0.27 9.28
N ALA A 110 12.35 0.78 8.50
CA ALA A 110 11.78 2.13 8.65
C ALA A 110 10.66 2.46 7.65
N GLU A 111 10.23 1.50 6.83
CA GLU A 111 9.19 1.70 5.83
C GLU A 111 7.82 1.96 6.49
N ALA A 112 7.12 2.98 6.00
CA ALA A 112 5.76 3.29 6.44
C ALA A 112 4.70 2.66 5.52
N CYS A 113 5.08 2.38 4.27
CA CYS A 113 4.29 1.71 3.25
C CYS A 113 5.24 1.04 2.24
N ASP A 114 4.74 0.08 1.47
CA ASP A 114 5.38 -0.43 0.25
C ASP A 114 4.31 -1.03 -0.65
N ASP A 115 3.97 -0.35 -1.75
CA ASP A 115 2.91 -0.74 -2.67
C ASP A 115 3.43 -1.56 -3.88
N ALA A 116 4.52 -2.30 -3.66
CA ALA A 116 5.21 -3.14 -4.64
C ALA A 116 5.69 -2.39 -5.89
N ASN A 117 5.88 -1.07 -5.77
CA ASN A 117 6.53 -0.26 -6.77
C ASN A 117 7.19 0.99 -6.13
N ALA A 118 7.88 1.80 -6.92
CA ALA A 118 8.59 3.00 -6.42
C ALA A 118 8.17 4.27 -7.19
N ALA A 119 7.04 4.23 -7.89
CA ALA A 119 6.46 5.38 -8.53
C ALA A 119 5.88 6.30 -7.46
N PRO A 120 6.11 7.62 -7.53
CA PRO A 120 5.39 8.56 -6.68
C PRO A 120 3.99 8.85 -7.24
N GLY A 121 3.08 9.29 -6.38
CA GLY A 121 1.73 9.75 -6.71
C GLY A 121 0.64 8.67 -6.63
N ASP A 122 0.97 7.46 -6.21
CA ASP A 122 0.05 6.34 -5.96
C ASP A 122 -0.20 6.08 -4.47
N GLY A 123 0.32 6.95 -3.61
CA GLY A 123 0.13 6.93 -2.16
C GLY A 123 1.31 6.39 -1.37
N CYS A 124 2.25 5.70 -2.02
CA CYS A 124 3.52 5.34 -1.40
C CYS A 124 4.69 5.94 -2.18
N SER A 125 5.40 6.89 -1.58
CA SER A 125 6.50 7.54 -2.27
C SER A 125 7.62 6.55 -2.59
N GLY A 126 8.49 6.88 -3.56
CA GLY A 126 9.69 6.06 -3.87
C GLY A 126 10.74 5.97 -2.75
N GLN A 127 10.45 6.47 -1.54
CA GLN A 127 11.23 6.30 -0.30
C GLN A 127 10.41 5.57 0.78
N CYS A 128 9.31 4.93 0.39
CA CYS A 128 8.45 4.11 1.24
C CYS A 128 7.89 4.88 2.46
N VAL A 129 7.60 6.16 2.21
CA VAL A 129 6.85 7.05 3.08
C VAL A 129 5.48 7.29 2.48
N VAL A 130 4.43 7.19 3.29
CA VAL A 130 3.05 7.49 2.88
C VAL A 130 2.97 8.93 2.37
N GLU A 131 2.39 9.10 1.20
CA GLU A 131 2.25 10.42 0.57
C GLU A 131 1.20 11.27 1.28
N TYR A 132 1.30 12.59 1.14
CA TYR A 132 0.41 13.52 1.82
C TYR A 132 -1.04 13.40 1.32
N GLY A 133 -2.00 13.23 2.23
CA GLY A 133 -3.43 12.99 1.90
C GLY A 133 -3.76 11.52 1.58
N TRP A 134 -2.81 10.60 1.77
CA TRP A 134 -3.01 9.17 1.54
C TRP A 134 -3.03 8.37 2.84
N THR A 135 -3.76 7.27 2.82
CA THR A 135 -3.68 6.20 3.83
C THR A 135 -3.33 4.91 3.12
N CYS A 136 -2.38 4.16 3.69
CA CYS A 136 -1.94 2.87 3.17
C CYS A 136 -2.13 1.77 4.22
N ASP A 137 -2.63 0.61 3.81
CA ASP A 137 -2.75 -0.58 4.66
C ASP A 137 -2.37 -1.88 3.93
N GLY A 138 -1.98 -2.89 4.70
CA GLY A 138 -1.58 -4.20 4.16
C GLY A 138 -0.10 -4.31 3.75
N GLU A 139 0.28 -5.52 3.33
CA GLU A 139 1.61 -5.87 2.82
C GLU A 139 1.42 -6.83 1.63
N PRO A 140 1.66 -6.41 0.37
CA PRO A 140 1.99 -5.03 -0.04
C PRO A 140 0.90 -4.02 0.34
N SER A 141 1.29 -2.78 0.56
CA SER A 141 0.41 -1.66 0.85
C SER A 141 -0.57 -1.41 -0.30
N SER A 142 -1.84 -1.23 0.06
CA SER A 142 -2.86 -0.66 -0.80
C SER A 142 -3.16 0.74 -0.30
N CYS A 143 -2.91 1.75 -1.13
CA CYS A 143 -3.07 3.14 -0.76
C CYS A 143 -4.34 3.75 -1.36
N PHE A 144 -5.02 4.59 -0.59
CA PHE A 144 -6.23 5.31 -0.99
C PHE A 144 -6.22 6.72 -0.40
N THR A 145 -6.93 7.64 -1.06
CA THR A 145 -7.09 9.02 -0.57
C THR A 145 -8.19 9.10 0.49
N VAL A 146 -8.13 10.13 1.32
CA VAL A 146 -9.03 10.29 2.46
C VAL A 146 -9.97 11.46 2.20
N CYS A 147 -11.15 11.14 1.69
CA CYS A 147 -12.14 12.17 1.45
C CYS A 147 -12.67 12.81 2.75
N GLY A 148 -12.71 14.14 2.77
CA GLY A 148 -13.19 14.97 3.86
C GLY A 148 -12.11 15.35 4.88
N ASP A 149 -10.83 15.21 4.54
CA ASP A 149 -9.72 15.63 5.39
C ASP A 149 -9.24 17.08 5.10
N GLY A 150 -9.80 17.69 4.05
CA GLY A 150 -9.53 19.05 3.60
C GLY A 150 -8.34 19.16 2.64
N LEU A 151 -7.81 18.05 2.15
CA LEU A 151 -6.66 17.99 1.24
C LEU A 151 -7.11 17.40 -0.11
N ILE A 152 -6.53 17.88 -1.22
CA ILE A 152 -6.83 17.30 -2.53
C ILE A 152 -5.66 16.42 -2.96
N ALA A 153 -5.77 15.12 -2.72
CA ALA A 153 -4.77 14.14 -3.10
C ALA A 153 -5.07 13.56 -4.50
N ASN A 154 -4.24 13.91 -5.48
CA ASN A 154 -4.11 13.36 -6.85
C ASN A 154 -5.40 12.93 -7.60
N VAL A 155 -6.10 11.89 -7.15
CA VAL A 155 -7.35 11.38 -7.72
C VAL A 155 -8.60 12.17 -7.27
N GLU A 156 -8.52 12.94 -6.19
CA GLU A 156 -9.63 13.75 -5.69
C GLU A 156 -9.87 14.97 -6.60
N GLU A 157 -11.12 15.21 -6.99
CA GLU A 157 -11.50 16.40 -7.76
C GLU A 157 -11.82 17.60 -6.85
N CYS A 158 -12.23 17.32 -5.61
CA CYS A 158 -12.49 18.26 -4.54
C CYS A 158 -12.26 17.58 -3.17
N ASP A 159 -12.12 18.37 -2.11
CA ASP A 159 -12.26 17.93 -0.72
C ASP A 159 -12.66 19.13 0.14
N ASP A 160 -13.91 19.18 0.58
CA ASP A 160 -14.47 20.31 1.32
C ASP A 160 -14.42 20.11 2.86
N ALA A 161 -13.49 19.27 3.31
CA ALA A 161 -13.24 18.88 4.70
C ALA A 161 -14.44 18.20 5.39
N ASN A 162 -15.33 17.58 4.61
CA ASN A 162 -16.40 16.75 5.12
C ASN A 162 -16.79 15.62 4.13
N MET A 163 -17.80 14.81 4.45
CA MET A 163 -18.25 13.68 3.60
C MET A 163 -19.76 13.74 3.33
N ALA A 164 -20.36 14.93 3.37
CA ALA A 164 -21.78 15.13 3.19
C ALA A 164 -22.08 15.39 1.72
N ASP A 165 -22.89 14.53 1.10
CA ASP A 165 -23.38 14.81 -0.25
C ASP A 165 -24.33 16.04 -0.24
N GLY A 166 -24.34 16.79 -1.34
CA GLY A 166 -25.23 17.91 -1.62
C GLY A 166 -24.68 19.29 -1.33
N ASP A 167 -23.42 19.42 -0.89
CA ASP A 167 -22.72 20.70 -0.66
C ASP A 167 -21.71 21.07 -1.76
N GLY A 168 -21.65 20.26 -2.82
CA GLY A 168 -20.82 20.47 -3.99
C GLY A 168 -19.60 19.55 -4.08
N CYS A 169 -19.22 18.87 -3.00
CA CYS A 169 -18.21 17.82 -3.02
C CYS A 169 -18.79 16.53 -2.43
N SER A 170 -18.82 15.45 -3.23
CA SER A 170 -19.46 14.21 -2.79
C SER A 170 -18.66 13.52 -1.67
N GLY A 171 -19.27 12.56 -0.97
CA GLY A 171 -18.55 11.69 -0.03
C GLY A 171 -17.48 10.78 -0.67
N SER A 172 -17.33 10.81 -2.00
CA SER A 172 -16.24 10.19 -2.76
C SER A 172 -15.27 11.20 -3.39
N CYS A 173 -15.37 12.47 -3.02
CA CYS A 173 -14.49 13.55 -3.47
C CYS A 173 -14.53 13.80 -4.99
N ASP A 174 -15.71 13.56 -5.56
CA ASP A 174 -16.09 13.96 -6.91
C ASP A 174 -16.86 15.29 -6.84
N ILE A 175 -16.64 16.20 -7.80
CA ILE A 175 -17.43 17.44 -7.87
C ILE A 175 -18.87 17.09 -8.23
N GLU A 176 -19.83 17.58 -7.44
CA GLU A 176 -21.24 17.31 -7.69
C GLU A 176 -21.76 18.08 -8.91
N GLU A 177 -22.76 17.51 -9.60
CA GLU A 177 -23.36 18.12 -10.79
C GLU A 177 -23.97 19.50 -10.45
N GLY A 178 -23.62 20.52 -11.24
CA GLY A 178 -24.04 21.90 -11.00
C GLY A 178 -23.18 22.67 -10.00
N TYR A 179 -22.01 22.16 -9.59
CA TYR A 179 -21.09 22.85 -8.69
C TYR A 179 -19.71 23.10 -9.32
N SER A 180 -19.03 24.13 -8.80
CA SER A 180 -17.64 24.45 -9.11
C SER A 180 -16.86 24.61 -7.80
N CYS A 181 -15.81 23.80 -7.62
CA CYS A 181 -15.00 23.77 -6.41
C CYS A 181 -13.61 24.39 -6.66
N THR A 182 -13.13 25.21 -5.72
CA THR A 182 -11.78 25.80 -5.78
C THR A 182 -11.13 25.85 -4.39
N GLY A 183 -9.79 25.76 -4.36
CA GLY A 183 -9.01 25.86 -3.12
C GLY A 183 -8.74 24.51 -2.45
N GLU A 184 -7.95 24.55 -1.37
CA GLU A 184 -7.65 23.41 -0.48
C GLU A 184 -7.69 23.93 0.97
N PRO A 185 -8.72 23.57 1.78
CA PRO A 185 -9.89 22.77 1.42
C PRO A 185 -10.73 23.42 0.31
N SER A 186 -11.44 22.60 -0.46
CA SER A 186 -12.35 23.01 -1.51
C SER A 186 -13.49 23.85 -0.94
N VAL A 187 -13.75 24.97 -1.61
CA VAL A 187 -14.98 25.75 -1.44
C VAL A 187 -15.78 25.58 -2.71
N CYS A 188 -16.92 24.90 -2.59
CA CYS A 188 -17.82 24.62 -3.70
C CYS A 188 -18.95 25.65 -3.75
N THR A 189 -19.22 26.16 -4.95
CA THR A 189 -20.32 27.10 -5.22
C THR A 189 -21.15 26.60 -6.40
N PRO A 190 -22.49 26.76 -6.38
CA PRO A 190 -23.32 26.44 -7.53
C PRO A 190 -22.86 27.17 -8.80
N GLY A 191 -22.92 26.45 -9.92
CA GLY A 191 -22.45 26.87 -11.23
C GLY A 191 -23.53 27.60 -12.01
N CYS A 192 -23.62 28.92 -11.81
CA CYS A 192 -24.66 29.68 -12.49
C CYS A 192 -24.51 29.72 -14.03
N GLY A 193 -25.63 29.49 -14.72
CA GLY A 193 -25.78 29.54 -16.17
C GLY A 193 -25.47 28.22 -16.88
N ASP A 194 -25.52 27.09 -16.19
CA ASP A 194 -25.23 25.77 -16.75
C ASP A 194 -26.48 24.93 -17.09
N GLY A 195 -27.66 25.46 -16.76
CA GLY A 195 -28.97 24.85 -16.98
C GLY A 195 -29.43 23.94 -15.84
N ILE A 196 -28.72 23.92 -14.71
CA ILE A 196 -28.97 23.03 -13.57
C ILE A 196 -29.17 23.91 -12.33
N VAL A 197 -30.30 23.76 -11.64
CA VAL A 197 -30.52 24.47 -10.37
C VAL A 197 -29.91 23.65 -9.23
N ALA A 198 -28.77 24.09 -8.72
CA ALA A 198 -28.02 23.44 -7.64
C ALA A 198 -27.88 24.33 -6.39
N GLY A 199 -27.85 23.70 -5.21
CA GLY A 199 -27.56 24.36 -3.94
C GLY A 199 -28.43 25.60 -3.63
N SER A 200 -27.80 26.77 -3.68
CA SER A 200 -28.41 28.07 -3.33
C SER A 200 -29.01 28.83 -4.52
N GLU A 201 -29.03 28.25 -5.71
CA GLU A 201 -29.62 28.88 -6.90
C GLU A 201 -31.15 28.91 -6.80
N GLU A 202 -31.75 30.04 -7.16
CA GLU A 202 -33.20 30.19 -7.22
C GLU A 202 -33.75 29.82 -8.61
N CYS A 203 -32.91 29.96 -9.65
CA CYS A 203 -33.18 29.66 -11.05
C CYS A 203 -31.86 29.36 -11.77
N ASP A 204 -31.94 28.76 -12.96
CA ASP A 204 -30.87 28.68 -13.96
C ASP A 204 -31.52 28.51 -15.34
N ASP A 205 -31.24 29.41 -16.28
CA ASP A 205 -31.76 29.38 -17.67
C ASP A 205 -30.70 29.05 -18.73
N GLY A 206 -29.58 28.47 -18.30
CA GLY A 206 -28.51 27.94 -19.15
C GLY A 206 -27.61 29.01 -19.76
N ASN A 207 -27.64 30.24 -19.22
CA ASN A 207 -26.74 31.31 -19.60
C ASN A 207 -26.53 32.33 -18.47
N LEU A 208 -25.73 33.39 -18.72
CA LEU A 208 -25.38 34.43 -17.73
C LEU A 208 -25.86 35.83 -18.19
N GLU A 209 -26.89 35.91 -19.04
CA GLU A 209 -27.43 37.17 -19.57
C GLU A 209 -28.60 37.64 -18.70
N ASP A 210 -28.52 38.85 -18.13
CA ASP A 210 -29.62 39.39 -17.34
C ASP A 210 -30.83 39.77 -18.24
N GLY A 211 -32.05 39.57 -17.76
CA GLY A 211 -33.29 40.05 -18.36
C GLY A 211 -34.11 39.00 -19.14
N ASP A 212 -33.73 37.73 -19.11
CA ASP A 212 -34.38 36.61 -19.81
C ASP A 212 -35.10 35.61 -18.87
N GLY A 213 -34.99 35.79 -17.55
CA GLY A 213 -35.71 34.99 -16.57
C GLY A 213 -34.88 34.63 -15.35
N CYS A 214 -33.56 34.56 -15.48
CA CYS A 214 -32.63 34.31 -14.39
C CYS A 214 -31.45 35.29 -14.44
N SER A 215 -31.06 35.85 -13.30
CA SER A 215 -29.94 36.80 -13.30
C SER A 215 -28.61 36.06 -13.51
N SER A 216 -27.57 36.79 -13.90
CA SER A 216 -26.16 36.31 -13.93
C SER A 216 -25.59 35.85 -12.57
N THR A 217 -26.40 35.90 -11.52
CA THR A 217 -26.10 35.40 -10.17
C THR A 217 -27.14 34.38 -9.69
N CYS A 218 -27.92 33.81 -10.62
CA CYS A 218 -28.90 32.77 -10.39
C CYS A 218 -29.93 33.11 -9.31
N GLN A 219 -30.44 34.34 -9.38
CA GLN A 219 -31.56 34.84 -8.60
C GLN A 219 -32.73 35.07 -9.54
N GLU A 220 -33.95 34.79 -9.07
CA GLU A 220 -35.14 35.04 -9.89
C GLU A 220 -35.22 36.54 -10.23
N GLU A 221 -35.29 36.83 -11.53
CA GLU A 221 -35.47 38.20 -11.94
C GLU A 221 -36.92 38.62 -11.70
N PRO A 222 -37.15 39.81 -11.10
CA PRO A 222 -38.51 40.30 -10.95
C PRO A 222 -39.05 40.54 -12.36
N MET A 223 -39.96 39.67 -12.82
CA MET A 223 -40.51 39.68 -14.18
C MET A 223 -40.68 41.10 -14.64
N GLY A 224 -39.68 41.59 -15.37
CA GLY A 224 -39.67 42.94 -15.84
C GLY A 224 -40.89 43.02 -16.71
N THR A 225 -41.83 43.90 -16.37
CA THR A 225 -42.95 44.22 -17.23
C THR A 225 -42.35 44.64 -18.55
N GLY A 226 -42.17 43.68 -19.46
CA GLY A 226 -41.64 43.89 -20.79
C GLY A 226 -42.49 44.98 -21.38
N GLY A 227 -41.86 46.14 -21.59
CA GLY A 227 -42.49 47.29 -22.19
C GLY A 227 -43.19 46.80 -23.45
N GLY A 228 -44.52 46.85 -23.42
CA GLY A 228 -45.36 46.46 -24.53
C GLY A 228 -45.00 47.30 -25.75
N GLY A 229 -44.21 46.71 -26.64
CA GLY A 229 -44.12 47.11 -28.04
C GLY A 229 -45.31 46.58 -28.82
N MET A 230 -46.53 46.98 -28.44
CA MET A 230 -47.70 46.83 -29.31
C MET A 230 -47.55 47.80 -30.49
N GLY A 231 -46.94 47.34 -31.57
CA GLY A 231 -46.82 48.08 -32.81
C GLY A 231 -47.25 47.25 -34.01
N GLY A 232 -48.49 47.43 -34.45
CA GLY A 232 -48.87 47.16 -35.84
C GLY A 232 -49.96 46.13 -36.05
N ALA A 233 -51.22 46.56 -35.95
CA ALA A 233 -52.31 45.90 -36.64
C ALA A 233 -52.14 46.02 -38.16
N GLY A 234 -52.37 44.93 -38.90
CA GLY A 234 -52.64 45.00 -40.33
C GLY A 234 -52.44 43.69 -41.09
N GLY A 235 -53.52 43.14 -41.64
CA GLY A 235 -53.44 42.35 -42.88
C GLY A 235 -54.07 40.96 -42.84
N MET A 236 -55.30 40.87 -43.34
CA MET A 236 -56.01 39.64 -43.70
C MET A 236 -55.42 39.00 -44.98
N GLY A 237 -55.57 37.67 -45.09
CA GLY A 237 -55.45 36.88 -46.33
C GLY A 237 -54.41 35.76 -46.17
N GLY A 238 -54.67 34.47 -46.34
CA GLY A 238 -55.71 33.76 -47.08
C GLY A 238 -55.05 32.78 -48.05
N GLY A 239 -55.25 31.46 -47.87
CA GLY A 239 -55.16 30.46 -48.94
C GLY A 239 -53.98 29.46 -48.94
N GLY A 240 -54.29 28.19 -48.62
CA GLY A 240 -54.25 27.06 -49.58
C GLY A 240 -52.95 26.26 -49.83
N GLY A 241 -53.10 24.91 -49.82
CA GLY A 241 -52.22 23.87 -50.43
C GLY A 241 -51.38 23.10 -49.39
N MET A 242 -51.69 21.87 -48.95
CA MET A 242 -51.83 20.55 -49.58
C MET A 242 -50.54 19.94 -50.18
N ASP A 243 -50.37 18.64 -49.84
CA ASP A 243 -49.45 17.60 -50.33
C ASP A 243 -48.09 17.48 -49.58
N GLY A 244 -47.67 16.32 -49.05
CA GLY A 244 -48.20 14.97 -49.18
C GLY A 244 -47.47 13.92 -48.34
N ASP A 245 -48.05 12.72 -48.40
CA ASP A 245 -47.88 11.47 -47.64
C ASP A 245 -46.50 10.79 -47.56
N GLY A 246 -46.39 9.92 -46.54
CA GLY A 246 -45.72 8.61 -46.60
C GLY A 246 -44.76 8.36 -45.42
N GLY A 247 -44.86 7.32 -44.58
CA GLY A 247 -45.61 6.08 -44.62
C GLY A 247 -45.32 5.24 -43.36
N MET A 248 -46.00 4.09 -43.27
CA MET A 248 -46.37 3.31 -42.08
C MET A 248 -45.43 2.13 -41.70
N GLY A 249 -45.59 1.64 -40.46
CA GLY A 249 -45.36 0.25 -39.99
C GLY A 249 -45.06 0.25 -38.48
N GLY A 250 -45.87 -0.26 -37.52
CA GLY A 250 -46.53 -1.59 -37.42
C GLY A 250 -45.46 -2.63 -37.02
N ALA A 251 -45.47 -3.39 -35.92
CA ALA A 251 -46.50 -3.99 -35.08
C ALA A 251 -45.87 -4.45 -33.72
N SER A 252 -46.52 -4.25 -32.57
CA SER A 252 -47.16 -5.28 -31.69
C SER A 252 -46.65 -6.73 -31.71
N THR A 253 -46.24 -7.23 -30.53
CA THR A 253 -46.59 -8.50 -29.81
C THR A 253 -45.89 -8.40 -28.43
N ALA A 254 -46.54 -8.40 -27.25
CA ALA A 254 -47.38 -9.39 -26.58
C ALA A 254 -46.64 -10.69 -26.19
N GLY A 255 -46.55 -10.94 -24.87
CA GLY A 255 -46.71 -12.30 -24.32
C GLY A 255 -45.64 -12.81 -23.36
N ASP A 256 -46.13 -13.11 -22.14
CA ASP A 256 -45.73 -14.18 -21.21
C ASP A 256 -44.65 -13.83 -20.16
N ASP A 257 -44.96 -13.65 -18.87
CA ASP A 257 -45.80 -14.37 -17.87
C ASP A 257 -45.05 -15.50 -17.13
N GLY A 258 -45.29 -15.56 -15.81
CA GLY A 258 -44.91 -16.65 -14.90
C GLY A 258 -43.77 -16.27 -13.96
N SER A 259 -44.03 -15.68 -12.78
CA SER A 259 -44.40 -16.36 -11.52
C SER A 259 -43.18 -17.06 -10.88
N ASP A 260 -42.86 -16.93 -9.60
CA ASP A 260 -43.71 -17.04 -8.42
C ASP A 260 -43.11 -16.29 -7.21
N GLN A 261 -43.90 -15.45 -6.53
CA GLN A 261 -44.54 -15.69 -5.20
C GLN A 261 -43.52 -15.72 -4.04
N ASP A 262 -43.52 -14.69 -3.18
CA ASP A 262 -44.19 -14.69 -1.86
C ASP A 262 -43.16 -14.95 -0.74
N THR A 263 -43.11 -14.27 0.41
CA THR A 263 -44.04 -13.37 1.07
C THR A 263 -43.31 -12.62 2.20
N TRP A 264 -43.70 -11.36 2.35
CA TRP A 264 -43.85 -10.54 3.56
C TRP A 264 -43.65 -11.21 4.93
N LEU A 265 -43.02 -10.47 5.86
CA LEU A 265 -43.69 -10.02 7.10
C LEU A 265 -42.89 -8.96 7.88
N VAL A 266 -43.63 -7.92 8.23
CA VAL A 266 -43.32 -6.74 9.05
C VAL A 266 -43.13 -7.13 10.52
N GLY A 267 -42.29 -6.44 11.28
CA GLY A 267 -42.41 -6.52 12.75
C GLY A 267 -41.29 -5.95 13.60
N ARG A 268 -41.53 -4.75 14.13
CA ARG A 268 -40.85 -4.11 15.28
C ARG A 268 -40.71 -5.04 16.49
N GLY A 269 -39.69 -4.82 17.34
CA GLY A 269 -39.82 -5.08 18.78
C GLY A 269 -38.53 -5.42 19.54
N CYS A 270 -38.11 -4.51 20.42
CA CYS A 270 -37.22 -4.76 21.55
C CYS A 270 -37.77 -5.84 22.50
N ALA A 271 -36.91 -6.65 23.14
CA ALA A 271 -36.89 -6.86 24.60
C ALA A 271 -35.95 -8.02 25.03
N CYS A 272 -35.25 -7.78 26.14
CA CYS A 272 -34.41 -8.70 26.92
C CYS A 272 -35.17 -9.90 27.48
N THR A 273 -34.56 -11.09 27.62
CA THR A 273 -34.35 -11.82 28.91
C THR A 273 -33.55 -13.12 28.74
N ALA A 274 -32.68 -13.42 29.72
CA ALA A 274 -32.05 -14.73 29.92
C ALA A 274 -33.08 -15.78 30.42
N PRO A 275 -32.78 -17.09 30.34
CA PRO A 275 -32.35 -17.78 31.57
C PRO A 275 -31.27 -18.84 31.38
N GLY A 276 -30.52 -19.08 32.46
CA GLY A 276 -29.41 -20.01 32.54
C GLY A 276 -29.76 -21.51 32.58
N GLY A 277 -28.72 -22.33 32.49
CA GLY A 277 -28.82 -23.79 32.66
C GLY A 277 -27.46 -24.47 32.72
N ARG A 278 -26.99 -24.73 33.94
CA ARG A 278 -25.74 -25.42 34.33
C ARG A 278 -25.63 -26.85 33.78
N ARG A 279 -24.41 -27.30 33.40
CA ARG A 279 -23.82 -28.66 33.67
C ARG A 279 -22.28 -28.53 33.62
N ARG A 280 -21.53 -28.52 34.74
CA ARG A 280 -21.03 -29.60 35.63
C ARG A 280 -20.09 -30.65 35.00
N GLY A 281 -18.81 -30.57 35.41
CA GLY A 281 -17.87 -31.67 35.71
C GLY A 281 -17.19 -32.35 34.51
N GLY A 282 -15.88 -32.63 34.47
CA GLY A 282 -14.78 -32.65 35.43
C GLY A 282 -13.54 -33.27 34.72
N PRO A 283 -12.36 -33.32 35.36
CA PRO A 283 -11.05 -33.36 34.70
C PRO A 283 -10.41 -34.76 34.62
N TRP A 284 -9.68 -35.04 33.53
CA TRP A 284 -8.72 -36.15 33.36
C TRP A 284 -7.78 -35.74 32.22
N ALA A 285 -6.47 -36.00 32.15
CA ALA A 285 -5.40 -36.39 33.07
C ALA A 285 -4.14 -36.22 32.20
N LEU A 286 -3.07 -35.62 32.73
CA LEU A 286 -1.76 -35.56 32.08
C LEU A 286 -1.19 -36.98 31.90
N LEU A 287 -0.74 -37.33 30.70
CA LEU A 287 0.08 -38.50 30.43
C LEU A 287 1.30 -38.08 29.61
N LEU A 288 2.44 -37.98 30.31
CA LEU A 288 3.78 -37.87 29.78
C LEU A 288 4.16 -39.19 29.09
N LEU A 289 4.58 -39.12 27.82
CA LEU A 289 5.24 -40.22 27.12
C LEU A 289 6.59 -39.74 26.56
N LEU A 290 7.67 -40.17 27.21
CA LEU A 290 9.03 -40.17 26.70
C LEU A 290 9.20 -41.34 25.71
N PRO A 291 9.90 -41.17 24.57
CA PRO A 291 10.45 -42.30 23.83
C PRO A 291 11.92 -42.55 24.20
N LEU A 292 12.18 -43.81 24.50
CA LEU A 292 13.48 -44.41 24.78
C LEU A 292 14.39 -44.43 23.54
N PHE A 293 15.67 -44.15 23.78
CA PHE A 293 16.80 -44.42 22.91
C PHE A 293 16.80 -45.86 22.36
N ALA A 294 16.98 -46.02 21.05
CA ALA A 294 17.40 -47.27 20.42
C ALA A 294 18.51 -47.00 19.40
N TRP A 295 19.75 -47.24 19.85
CA TRP A 295 20.97 -47.23 19.07
C TRP A 295 21.05 -48.48 18.19
N ARG A 296 21.23 -48.33 16.87
CA ARG A 296 21.60 -49.44 15.98
C ARG A 296 22.70 -49.01 15.02
N ARG A 297 23.95 -49.30 15.40
CA ARG A 297 25.11 -49.35 14.48
C ARG A 297 24.79 -50.25 13.29
N ARG A 298 24.96 -49.76 12.08
CA ARG A 298 25.22 -50.61 10.90
C ARG A 298 26.72 -50.64 10.64
N ARG A 299 27.21 -51.85 10.41
CA ARG A 299 28.48 -52.16 9.75
C ARG A 299 28.32 -51.92 8.26
#